data_AF-U5Q8Y8-F1
#
_entry.id   AF-U5Q8Y8-F1
#
_cell.length_a   1.000
_cell.length_b   1.000
_cell.length_c   1.000
_cell.angle_alpha   90.00
_cell.angle_beta   90.00
_cell.angle_gamma   90.00
#
_symmetry.space_group_name_H-M   'P 1'
#
loop_
_entity.id
_entity.type
_entity.pdbx_description
1 polymer ?
#
loop_
_entity_poly.entity_id
_entity_poly.type
_entity_poly.pdbx_seq_one_letter_code
_entity_poly.pdbx_strand_id
1 'polypeptide(L)' 'MADFSINFAGIKAPNPFWLASGPPSNTGIQVMRAFESGWGGAV' A
#
# COMPACT_ATOMS: atom_id res chain seq x y z
N MET A 1 -17.31 6.94 -11.01
CA MET A 1 -15.95 6.94 -10.42
C MET A 1 -15.35 5.57 -10.68
N ALA A 2 -14.07 5.48 -11.05
CA ALA A 2 -13.44 4.21 -11.39
C ALA A 2 -13.13 3.41 -10.11
N ASP A 3 -13.37 2.09 -10.14
CA ASP A 3 -12.92 1.18 -9.09
C ASP A 3 -11.44 0.84 -9.35
N PHE A 4 -10.60 1.04 -8.34
CA PHE A 4 -9.18 0.75 -8.38
C PHE A 4 -8.82 -0.50 -7.58
N SER A 5 -9.79 -1.19 -6.97
CA SER A 5 -9.51 -2.39 -6.19
C SER A 5 -8.87 -3.49 -7.05
N ILE A 6 -7.92 -4.23 -6.47
CA ILE A 6 -7.22 -5.33 -7.15
C ILE A 6 -7.20 -6.59 -6.31
N ASN A 7 -7.12 -7.73 -6.99
CA ASN A 7 -6.75 -9.01 -6.41
C ASN A 7 -5.53 -9.55 -7.16
N PHE A 8 -4.37 -9.55 -6.51
CA PHE A 8 -3.13 -10.02 -7.11
C PHE A 8 -2.50 -11.11 -6.25
N ALA A 9 -2.19 -12.26 -6.86
CA ALA A 9 -1.68 -13.44 -6.15
C ALA A 9 -2.54 -13.86 -4.93
N GLY A 10 -3.86 -13.59 -4.96
CA GLY A 10 -4.79 -13.88 -3.86
C GLY A 10 -4.88 -12.78 -2.79
N ILE A 11 -4.08 -11.71 -2.90
CA ILE A 11 -4.11 -10.57 -1.98
C ILE A 11 -5.05 -9.51 -2.54
N LYS A 12 -6.06 -9.14 -1.74
CA LYS A 12 -6.99 -8.04 -2.05
C LYS A 12 -6.41 -6.73 -1.54
N ALA A 13 -6.36 -5.72 -2.40
CA ALA A 13 -5.94 -4.37 -2.04
C ALA A 13 -6.97 -3.34 -2.54
N PRO A 14 -7.15 -2.21 -1.82
CA PRO A 14 -8.09 -1.17 -2.21
C PRO A 14 -7.64 -0.40 -3.46
N ASN A 15 -6.36 -0.46 -3.79
CA ASN A 15 -5.75 0.15 -4.97
C ASN A 15 -4.41 -0.54 -5.31
N PRO A 16 -3.86 -0.37 -6.53
CA PRO A 16 -2.61 -1.01 -6.95
C PRO A 16 -1.33 -0.26 -6.49
N PHE A 17 -1.44 0.80 -5.68
CA PHE A 17 -0.29 1.64 -5.32
C PHE A 17 0.30 1.19 -3.98
N TRP A 18 1.52 0.65 -4.02
CA TRP A 18 2.18 0.02 -2.87
C TRP A 18 3.53 0.68 -2.58
N LEU A 19 3.82 0.87 -1.30
CA LEU A 19 5.10 1.39 -0.85
C LEU A 19 6.19 0.34 -1.08
N ALA A 20 7.19 0.66 -1.89
CA ALA A 20 8.30 -0.26 -2.16
C ALA A 20 9.27 -0.37 -0.98
N SER A 21 10.00 -1.48 -0.93
CA SER A 21 11.08 -1.67 0.03
C SER A 21 12.19 -0.64 -0.19
N GLY A 22 12.42 0.20 0.82
CA GLY A 22 13.43 1.25 0.74
C GLY A 22 13.37 2.24 1.91
N PRO A 23 14.09 3.38 1.81
CA PRO A 23 14.08 4.42 2.84
C PRO A 23 12.67 4.89 3.28
N PRO A 24 11.65 4.91 2.38
CA PRO A 24 10.28 5.23 2.77
C PRO A 24 9.57 4.18 3.65
N SER A 25 10.00 2.91 3.68
CA SER A 25 9.39 1.82 4.49
C SER A 25 10.28 1.34 5.65
N ASN A 26 11.30 2.11 6.04
CA ASN A 26 12.32 1.70 7.01
C ASN A 26 11.83 1.52 8.46
N THR A 27 10.73 2.16 8.85
CA THR A 27 10.17 2.08 10.20
C THR A 27 8.66 1.84 10.18
N GLY A 28 8.14 1.20 11.24
CA GLY A 28 6.71 0.96 11.37
C GLY A 28 5.87 2.25 11.31
N ILE A 29 6.38 3.37 11.82
CA ILE A 29 5.68 4.67 11.77
C ILE A 29 5.50 5.16 10.34
N GLN A 30 6.51 4.99 9.47
CA GLN A 30 6.39 5.39 8.08
C GLN A 30 5.34 4.55 7.35
N VAL A 31 5.34 3.23 7.60
CA VAL A 31 4.34 2.31 7.03
C VAL A 31 2.93 2.65 7.53
N MET A 32 2.76 2.93 8.83
CA MET A 32 1.46 3.36 9.38
C MET A 32 0.96 4.65 8.71
N ARG A 33 1.82 5.66 8.56
CA ARG A 33 1.46 6.91 7.86
C ARG A 33 1.13 6.70 6.38
N ALA A 34 1.78 5.75 5.72
CA ALA A 34 1.46 5.40 4.34
C ALA A 34 0.04 4.83 4.25
N PHE A 35 -0.35 3.93 5.16
CA PHE A 35 -1.72 3.42 5.21
C PHE A 35 -2.75 4.51 5.54
N GLU A 36 -2.46 5.41 6.48
CA GLU A 36 -3.31 6.59 6.77
C GLU A 36 -3.48 7.49 5.54
N SER A 37 -2.46 7.55 4.68
CA SER A 37 -2.48 8.33 3.42
C SER A 37 -3.17 7.60 2.26
N GLY A 38 -3.66 6.38 2.46
CA GLY A 38 -4.41 5.62 1.46
C GLY A 38 -3.58 4.70 0.56
N TRP A 39 -2.32 4.41 0.89
CA TRP A 39 -1.54 3.39 0.18
C TRP A 39 -2.19 2.01 0.33
N GLY A 40 -2.24 1.24 -0.77
CA GLY A 40 -2.90 -0.07 -0.83
C GLY A 40 -2.10 -1.22 -0.23
N GLY A 41 -0.80 -1.01 0.04
CA GLY A 41 0.13 -2.00 0.59
C GLY A 41 1.52 -1.43 0.82
N ALA A 42 2.39 -2.22 1.45
CA ALA A 42 3.80 -1.88 1.70
C ALA A 42 4.67 -3.15 1.65
N VAL A 43 5.92 -2.99 1.24
CA VAL A 43 6.96 -4.04 1.14
C VAL A 43 8.24 -3.59 1.84
#